data_AF-A0A0E2Z9P1-F1
#
_entry.id   AF-A0A0E2Z9P1-F1
#
_cell.length_a   1.000
_cell.length_b   1.000
_cell.length_c   1.000
_cell.angle_alpha   90.00
_cell.angle_beta   90.00
_cell.angle_gamma   90.00
#
_symmetry.space_group_name_H-M   'P 1'
#
loop_
_entity.id
_entity.type
_entity.pdbx_description
1 polymer ?
#
loop_
_entity_poly.entity_id
_entity_poly.type
_entity_poly.pdbx_seq_one_letter_code
_entity_poly.pdbx_strand_id
1 'polypeptide(L)' 'MKTVKERPRLQKIFLAVFAIFAAAGHLLRSMLGMLAESAETKSDDAVSSAVRGGALNYKTGKLDDGTDATGWYEKD' A
#
# COMPACT_ATOMS: atom_id res chain seq x y z
N MET A 1 -18.48 24.79 50.35
CA MET A 1 -18.88 23.37 50.17
C MET A 1 -19.36 23.16 48.72
N LYS A 2 -18.46 22.82 47.78
CA LYS A 2 -18.76 22.56 46.37
C LYS A 2 -18.33 21.13 46.02
N THR A 3 -19.13 20.10 46.29
CA THR A 3 -18.56 18.73 46.14
C THR A 3 -19.48 17.66 45.58
N VAL A 4 -20.81 17.84 45.52
CA VAL A 4 -21.70 16.74 45.12
C VAL A 4 -22.09 16.78 43.63
N LYS A 5 -22.33 17.97 43.06
CA LYS A 5 -22.85 18.11 41.68
C LYS A 5 -21.78 18.11 40.57
N GLU A 6 -20.50 18.33 40.92
CA GLU A 6 -19.41 18.47 39.93
C GLU A 6 -18.64 17.18 39.65
N ARG A 7 -18.58 16.25 40.61
CA ARG A 7 -17.96 14.92 40.44
C ARG A 7 -18.46 14.13 39.23
N PRO A 8 -19.79 14.01 38.97
CA PRO A 8 -20.27 13.26 37.82
C PRO A 8 -20.02 13.97 36.49
N ARG A 9 -19.80 15.30 36.48
CA ARG A 9 -19.44 16.04 35.27
C ARG A 9 -17.98 15.84 34.91
N LEU A 10 -17.08 15.92 35.89
CA LEU A 10 -15.65 15.65 35.69
C LEU A 10 -15.42 14.23 35.20
N GLN A 11 -16.08 13.22 35.78
CA GLN A 11 -15.98 11.84 35.33
C GLN A 11 -16.42 11.65 33.87
N LYS A 12 -17.53 12.30 33.46
CA LYS A 12 -17.98 12.28 32.06
C LYS A 12 -17.00 12.94 31.12
N ILE A 13 -16.35 14.03 31.54
CA ILE A 13 -15.32 14.71 30.76
C ILE A 13 -14.09 13.80 30.61
N PHE A 14 -13.62 13.16 31.68
CA PHE A 14 -12.50 12.21 31.60
C PHE A 14 -12.80 11.02 30.69
N LEU A 15 -14.00 10.45 30.80
CA LEU A 15 -14.46 9.38 29.90
C LEU A 15 -14.53 9.82 28.44
N ALA A 16 -15.06 11.03 28.18
CA ALA A 16 -15.13 11.57 26.83
C ALA A 16 -13.73 11.81 26.25
N VAL A 17 -12.83 12.40 27.02
CA VAL A 17 -11.43 12.61 26.62
C VAL A 17 -10.73 11.28 26.34
N PHE A 18 -10.89 10.30 27.22
CA PHE A 18 -10.36 8.95 27.00
C PHE A 18 -10.91 8.30 25.73
N ALA A 19 -12.23 8.41 25.50
CA ALA A 19 -12.86 7.88 24.29
C ALA A 19 -12.31 8.53 23.01
N ILE A 20 -12.04 9.84 23.04
CA ILE A 20 -11.40 10.56 21.92
C ILE A 20 -10.00 10.01 21.66
N PHE A 21 -9.18 9.86 22.71
CA PHE A 21 -7.83 9.29 22.56
C PHE A 21 -7.84 7.85 22.07
N ALA A 22 -8.78 7.03 22.58
CA ALA A 22 -8.94 5.65 22.13
C ALA A 22 -9.34 5.58 20.65
N ALA A 23 -10.29 6.43 20.21
CA ALA A 23 -10.69 6.52 18.82
C ALA A 23 -9.54 6.99 17.92
N ALA A 24 -8.79 8.01 18.34
CA ALA A 24 -7.62 8.50 17.62
C ALA A 24 -6.53 7.42 17.49
N GLY A 25 -6.26 6.68 18.57
CA GLY A 25 -5.32 5.55 18.54
C GLY A 25 -5.78 4.42 17.62
N HIS A 26 -7.09 4.14 17.58
CA HIS A 26 -7.63 3.12 16.68
C HIS A 26 -7.49 3.53 15.21
N LEU A 27 -7.79 4.79 14.88
CA LEU A 27 -7.59 5.35 13.54
C LEU A 27 -6.13 5.30 13.11
N LEU A 28 -5.21 5.70 13.99
CA LEU A 28 -3.77 5.66 13.69
C LEU A 28 -3.29 4.22 13.42
N ARG A 29 -3.76 3.25 14.22
CA ARG A 29 -3.45 1.83 14.00
C ARG A 29 -3.97 1.34 12.64
N SER A 30 -5.18 1.71 12.26
CA SER A 30 -5.75 1.33 10.96
C SER A 30 -4.97 1.93 9.79
N MET A 31 -4.56 3.20 9.89
CA MET A 31 -3.72 3.84 8.87
C MET A 31 -2.35 3.16 8.74
N LEU A 32 -1.71 2.83 9.88
CA LEU A 32 -0.43 2.11 9.87
C LEU A 32 -0.58 0.68 9.33
N GLY A 33 -1.69 0.01 9.60
CA GLY A 33 -2.01 -1.30 9.01
C GLY A 33 -2.12 -1.25 7.49
N MET A 34 -2.86 -0.27 6.96
CA MET A 34 -2.97 -0.06 5.50
C MET A 34 -1.61 0.28 4.87
N LEU A 35 -0.78 1.07 5.56
CA LEU A 35 0.55 1.42 5.06
C LEU A 35 1.51 0.22 5.06
N ALA A 36 1.46 -0.62 6.10
CA ALA A 36 2.22 -1.85 6.17
C ALA A 36 1.79 -2.86 5.09
N GLU A 37 0.48 -3.01 4.88
CA GLU A 37 -0.05 -3.86 3.82
C GLU A 37 0.29 -3.35 2.42
N SER A 38 0.34 -2.02 2.23
CA SER A 38 0.84 -1.43 0.97
C SER A 38 2.34 -1.63 0.75
N ALA A 39 3.13 -1.87 1.81
CA ALA A 39 4.55 -2.17 1.68
C ALA A 39 4.81 -3.65 1.38
N GLU A 40 3.86 -4.53 1.71
CA GLU A 40 3.78 -5.89 1.16
C GLU A 40 3.25 -5.86 -0.29
N THR A 41 3.91 -5.10 -1.17
CA THR A 41 3.79 -5.38 -2.60
C THR A 41 4.50 -6.71 -2.82
N LYS A 42 3.73 -7.80 -2.94
CA LYS A 42 4.20 -9.00 -3.63
C LYS A 42 4.93 -8.52 -4.87
N SER A 43 6.21 -8.85 -4.95
CA SER A 43 7.02 -8.69 -6.14
C SER A 43 6.47 -9.64 -7.18
N ASP A 44 5.34 -9.24 -7.80
CA ASP A 44 4.92 -9.85 -9.03
C ASP A 44 5.94 -9.36 -10.06
N ASP A 45 6.94 -10.22 -10.30
CA ASP A 45 7.98 -10.12 -11.34
C ASP A 45 7.43 -9.84 -12.76
N ALA A 46 6.11 -9.70 -12.91
CA ALA A 46 5.42 -9.32 -14.14
C ALA A 46 5.74 -7.89 -14.61
N VAL A 47 6.13 -6.98 -13.72
CA VAL A 47 6.44 -5.58 -14.11
C VAL A 47 7.84 -5.46 -14.73
N SER A 48 8.77 -6.37 -14.38
CA SER A 48 10.16 -6.33 -14.88
C SER A 48 10.25 -6.60 -16.39
N SER A 49 9.40 -7.48 -16.92
CA SER A 49 9.35 -7.76 -18.37
C SER A 49 8.55 -6.74 -19.17
N ALA A 50 7.59 -6.04 -18.54
CA ALA A 50 6.75 -5.06 -19.23
C ALA A 50 7.45 -3.69 -19.38
N VAL A 51 8.30 -3.31 -18.42
CA VAL A 51 9.02 -2.02 -18.43
C VAL A 51 10.19 -1.99 -19.42
N ARG A 52 10.71 -3.16 -19.81
CA ARG A 52 11.91 -3.24 -20.66
C ARG A 52 11.73 -2.70 -22.07
N GLY A 53 10.48 -2.45 -22.50
CA GLY A 53 10.19 -2.00 -23.85
C GLY A 53 10.55 -3.07 -24.87
N GLY A 54 9.96 -2.98 -26.06
CA GLY A 54 10.24 -3.93 -27.13
C GLY A 54 9.29 -3.82 -28.29
N ALA A 55 9.72 -4.26 -29.46
CA ALA A 55 8.85 -4.38 -30.62
C ALA A 55 8.07 -5.71 -30.53
N LEU A 56 6.78 -5.69 -30.87
CA LEU A 56 6.01 -6.93 -30.93
C LEU A 56 6.54 -7.81 -32.06
N ASN A 57 6.98 -9.02 -31.72
CA ASN A 57 7.35 -10.02 -32.71
C ASN A 57 6.09 -10.80 -33.14
N TYR A 58 5.65 -10.62 -34.38
CA TYR A 58 4.44 -11.27 -34.91
C TYR A 58 4.58 -12.79 -35.11
N LYS A 59 5.81 -13.33 -35.14
CA LYS A 59 6.07 -14.78 -35.24
C LYS A 59 5.89 -15.47 -33.89
N THR A 60 6.35 -14.84 -32.81
CA THR A 60 6.37 -15.44 -31.47
C THR A 60 5.27 -14.92 -30.53
N GLY A 61 4.63 -13.79 -30.87
CA GLY A 61 3.61 -13.14 -30.06
C GLY A 61 4.14 -12.49 -28.78
N LYS A 62 5.46 -12.36 -28.64
CA LYS A 62 6.13 -11.78 -27.47
C LYS A 62 6.77 -10.44 -27.83
N LEU A 63 6.91 -9.57 -26.84
CA LEU A 63 7.70 -8.35 -26.97
C LEU A 63 9.19 -8.75 -27.00
N ASP A 64 9.88 -8.30 -28.03
CA ASP A 64 11.31 -8.48 -28.20
C ASP A 64 12.04 -7.25 -27.66
N ASP A 65 12.82 -7.44 -26.60
CA ASP A 65 13.60 -6.38 -25.96
C ASP A 65 14.90 -6.05 -26.71
N GLY A 66 15.13 -6.70 -27.87
CA GLY A 66 16.28 -6.47 -28.75
C GLY A 66 17.61 -6.91 -28.13
N THR A 67 17.57 -7.65 -27.02
CA THR A 67 18.75 -8.14 -26.30
C THR A 67 19.18 -9.53 -26.77
N ASP A 68 18.47 -10.14 -27.72
CA ASP A 68 18.90 -11.38 -28.33
C ASP A 68 20.06 -11.10 -29.30
N ALA A 69 21.27 -11.52 -28.94
CA ALA A 69 22.43 -11.40 -29.83
C ALA A 69 22.33 -12.33 -31.08
N THR A 70 21.17 -12.91 -31.35
CA THR A 70 21.00 -14.09 -32.21
C THR A 70 19.76 -14.07 -33.10
N GLY A 71 19.16 -12.91 -33.40
CA GLY A 71 17.85 -12.89 -34.05
C GLY A 71 17.63 -11.95 -35.24
N TRP A 72 18.52 -11.00 -35.50
CA TRP A 72 18.33 -10.08 -36.63
C TRP A 72 18.95 -10.69 -37.89
N TYR A 73 18.07 -11.25 -38.72
CA TYR A 73 18.32 -11.85 -40.04
C TYR A 73 18.97 -13.25 -40.01
N GLU A 74 18.14 -14.30 -39.88
CA GLU A 74 18.43 -15.52 -40.64
C GLU A 74 18.42 -15.11 -42.13
N LYS A 75 19.59 -15.12 -42.74
CA LYS A 75 19.73 -15.00 -44.19
C LYS A 75 19.23 -16.32 -44.78
N ASP A 76 18.32 -16.24 -45.75
CA ASP A 76 17.89 -17.39 -46.55
C ASP A 76 19.07 -18.27 -47.02
#